data_AF-A0A7X7E1H4-F1
#
_entry.id   AF-A0A7X7E1H4-F1
#
_cell.length_a   1.000
_cell.length_b   1.000
_cell.length_c   1.000
_cell.angle_alpha   90.00
_cell.angle_beta   90.00
_cell.angle_gamma   90.00
#
_symmetry.space_group_name_H-M   'P 1'
#
loop_
_entity.id
_entity.type
_entity.pdbx_description
1 polymer ?
#
loop_
_entity_poly.entity_id
_entity_poly.type
_entity_poly.pdbx_seq_one_letter_code
_entity_poly.pdbx_strand_id
1 'polypeptide(L)' 'MARHERKINLNTADMEELEKVSGLGHTRAQYIFEHRPYKNWEDVKKVPGFNEQLIHTMQRDSTIE' A
#
# COMPACT_ATOMS: atom_id res chain seq x y z
N MET A 1 5.25 11.07 -20.99
CA MET A 1 5.31 9.60 -20.99
C MET A 1 4.29 9.09 -19.99
N ALA A 2 3.13 8.61 -20.45
CA ALA A 2 2.08 8.10 -19.56
C ALA A 2 2.53 6.76 -18.98
N ARG A 3 3.02 6.77 -17.73
CA ARG A 3 3.18 5.56 -16.93
C ARG A 3 1.76 5.02 -16.70
N HIS A 4 1.37 4.03 -17.50
CA HIS A 4 0.24 3.17 -17.17
C HIS A 4 0.71 2.28 -16.01
N GLU A 5 0.75 2.85 -14.81
CA GLU A 5 1.06 2.12 -13.59
C GLU A 5 -0.16 1.25 -13.27
N ARG A 6 -0.01 -0.06 -13.49
CA ARG A 6 -0.89 -1.05 -12.87
C ARG A 6 -0.78 -0.79 -11.38
N LYS A 7 -1.82 -0.21 -10.79
CA LYS A 7 -1.82 0.06 -9.37
C LYS A 7 -1.68 -1.26 -8.63
N ILE A 8 -0.78 -1.29 -7.66
CA ILE A 8 -0.50 -2.48 -6.84
C ILE A 8 -1.68 -2.67 -5.88
N ASN A 9 -2.36 -3.82 -5.94
CA ASN A 9 -3.46 -4.08 -5.01
C ASN A 9 -2.89 -4.54 -3.67
N LEU A 10 -3.12 -3.79 -2.59
CA LEU A 10 -2.57 -4.11 -1.25
C LEU A 10 -3.03 -5.47 -0.70
N ASN A 11 -4.21 -5.96 -1.11
CA ASN A 11 -4.75 -7.25 -0.66
C ASN A 11 -4.11 -8.43 -1.39
N THR A 12 -3.77 -8.29 -2.67
CA THR A 12 -3.30 -9.41 -3.51
C THR A 12 -1.83 -9.32 -3.89
N ALA A 13 -1.21 -8.15 -3.75
CA ALA A 13 0.19 -7.92 -4.12
C ALA A 13 1.15 -8.76 -3.29
N ASP A 14 2.27 -9.14 -3.89
CA ASP A 14 3.35 -9.79 -3.16
C ASP A 14 4.21 -8.76 -2.38
N MET A 15 5.15 -9.26 -1.58
CA MET A 15 6.00 -8.39 -0.76
C MET A 15 6.88 -7.46 -1.61
N GLU A 16 7.36 -7.94 -2.76
CA GLU A 16 8.21 -7.16 -3.66
C GLU A 16 7.44 -6.02 -4.34
N GLU A 17 6.19 -6.27 -4.73
CA GLU A 17 5.26 -5.26 -5.23
C GLU A 17 4.92 -4.25 -4.15
N LEU A 18 4.61 -4.68 -2.93
CA LEU A 18 4.34 -3.77 -1.82
C LEU A 18 5.53 -2.85 -1.52
N GLU A 19 6.76 -3.35 -1.61
CA GLU A 19 7.98 -2.55 -1.44
C GLU A 19 8.22 -1.54 -2.59
N LYS A 20 7.65 -1.78 -3.77
CA LYS A 20 7.70 -0.83 -4.91
C LYS A 20 6.77 0.36 -4.72
N VAL A 21 5.79 0.27 -3.82
CA VAL A 21 4.88 1.38 -3.54
C VAL A 21 5.62 2.50 -2.81
N SER A 22 5.53 3.71 -3.34
CA SER A 22 6.19 4.89 -2.77
C SER A 22 5.82 5.10 -1.30
N GLY A 23 6.81 4.96 -0.41
CA GLY A 23 6.67 5.13 1.03
C GLY A 23 6.37 3.85 1.84
N LEU A 24 6.15 2.72 1.16
CA LEU A 24 6.18 1.38 1.76
C LEU A 24 7.62 0.84 1.74
N GLY A 25 8.37 1.06 2.81
CA GLY A 25 9.61 0.31 3.03
C GLY A 25 9.32 -1.14 3.46
N HIS A 26 10.34 -2.00 3.46
CA HIS A 26 10.26 -3.42 3.82
C HIS A 26 9.37 -3.70 5.06
N THR A 27 9.63 -3.01 6.18
CA THR A 27 8.85 -3.17 7.41
C THR A 27 7.37 -2.83 7.22
N ARG A 28 7.06 -1.74 6.51
CA ARG A 28 5.67 -1.32 6.25
C ARG A 28 4.97 -2.25 5.26
N ALA A 29 5.68 -2.69 4.23
CA ALA A 29 5.20 -3.68 3.28
C ALA A 29 4.83 -4.98 4.01
N GLN A 30 5.65 -5.42 4.97
CA GLN A 30 5.33 -6.55 5.84
C GLN A 30 4.08 -6.29 6.70
N TYR A 31 3.95 -5.11 7.31
CA TYR A 31 2.73 -4.77 8.05
C TYR A 31 1.49 -4.84 7.17
N ILE A 32 1.55 -4.28 5.95
CA ILE A 32 0.49 -4.45 4.94
C ILE A 32 0.24 -5.92 4.67
N PHE A 33 1.31 -6.70 4.52
CA PHE A 33 1.23 -8.12 4.20
C PHE A 33 0.49 -8.92 5.29
N GLU A 34 0.78 -8.62 6.55
CA GLU A 34 0.25 -9.35 7.72
C GLU A 34 -1.16 -8.90 8.13
N HIS A 35 -1.53 -7.64 7.88
CA HIS A 35 -2.81 -7.06 8.32
C HIS A 35 -3.90 -7.04 7.25
N ARG A 36 -3.68 -7.73 6.11
CA ARG A 36 -4.72 -7.98 5.11
C ARG A 36 -5.87 -8.81 5.71
N PRO A 37 -7.10 -8.72 5.18
CA PRO A 37 -7.52 -7.86 4.07
C PRO A 37 -7.94 -6.47 4.54
N TYR A 38 -7.65 -5.47 3.71
CA TYR A 38 -8.14 -4.11 3.86
C TYR A 38 -9.41 -3.92 3.05
N LYS A 39 -10.42 -3.28 3.66
CA LYS A 39 -11.65 -2.89 2.94
C LYS A 39 -11.53 -1.51 2.33
N ASN A 40 -10.76 -0.63 2.98
CA ASN A 40 -10.57 0.75 2.57
C ASN A 40 -9.26 1.30 3.15
N TRP A 41 -8.91 2.51 2.74
CA TRP A 41 -7.70 3.20 3.21
C TRP A 41 -7.76 3.60 4.68
N GLU A 42 -8.95 3.66 5.30
CA GLU A 42 -9.07 3.91 6.73
C GLU A 42 -8.57 2.72 7.56
N ASP A 43 -8.76 1.50 7.09
CA ASP A 43 -8.20 0.31 7.74
C ASP A 43 -6.67 0.31 7.67
N VAL A 44 -6.09 0.77 6.55
CA VAL A 44 -4.64 0.97 6.42
C VAL A 44 -4.15 2.06 7.39
N LYS A 45 -4.93 3.13 7.60
CA LYS A 45 -4.61 4.22 8.55
C LYS A 45 -4.57 3.76 10.01
N LYS A 46 -5.25 2.66 10.35
CA LYS A 46 -5.19 2.06 11.70
C LYS A 46 -3.89 1.31 11.96
N VAL A 47 -3.14 0.97 10.91
CA VAL A 47 -1.87 0.25 11.05
C VAL A 47 -0.80 1.21 11.59
N PRO A 48 -0.10 0.85 12.68
CA PRO A 48 0.96 1.68 13.24
C PRO A 48 2.03 2.01 12.20
N GLY A 49 2.37 3.31 12.08
CA GLY A 49 3.37 3.78 11.11
C GLY A 49 2.81 4.20 9.75
N PHE A 50 1.48 4.09 9.54
CA PHE A 50 0.78 4.61 8.37
C PHE A 50 0.07 5.93 8.70
N ASN A 51 0.65 7.03 8.23
CA ASN A 51 0.04 8.34 8.34
C ASN A 51 -0.73 8.72 7.06
N GLU A 52 -1.54 9.76 7.14
CA GLU A 52 -2.38 10.21 6.04
C GLU A 52 -1.59 10.65 4.81
N GLN A 53 -0.43 11.30 5.02
CA GLN A 53 0.47 11.71 3.93
C GLN A 53 1.05 10.52 3.17
N LEU A 54 1.45 9.47 3.89
CA LEU A 54 1.93 8.24 3.31
C LEU A 54 0.81 7.57 2.51
N ILE A 55 -0.38 7.41 3.09
CA ILE A 55 -1.53 6.80 2.43
C ILE A 55 -1.87 7.55 1.13
N HIS A 56 -1.89 8.87 1.16
CA HIS A 56 -2.13 9.69 -0.04
C HIS A 56 -1.05 9.47 -1.12
N THR A 57 0.20 9.24 -0.71
CA THR A 57 1.28 8.89 -1.64
C THR A 57 1.08 7.50 -2.22
N MET A 58 0.76 6.52 -1.38
CA MET A 58 0.48 5.14 -1.78
C MET A 58 -0.70 5.05 -2.75
N GLN A 59 -1.78 5.84 -2.55
CA GLN A 59 -2.96 5.89 -3.42
C GLN A 59 -2.66 6.21 -4.89
N ARG A 60 -1.50 6.83 -5.16
CA ARG A 60 -1.02 7.09 -6.52
C ARG A 60 -0.62 5.80 -7.23
N ASP A 61 0.03 4.90 -6.50
CA ASP A 61 0.71 3.71 -7.03
C ASP A 61 0.02 2.40 -6.63
N SER A 62 -0.96 2.44 -5.72
CA SER A 62 -1.66 1.28 -5.17
C SER A 62 -3.18 1.46 -5.02
N THR A 63 -3.88 0.34 -4.86
CA THR A 63 -5.35 0.22 -4.74
C THR A 63 -5.74 -0.79 -3.67
N ILE A 64 -7.00 -0.72 -3.26
CA ILE A 64 -7.65 -1.72 -2.40
C ILE A 64 -8.85 -2.22 -3.20
N GLU A 65 -8.71 -3.42 -3.78
CA GLU A 65 -9.77 -4.16 -4.48
C GLU A 65 -9.94 -5.55 -3.87
#